data_AF-A0ABD6WB00-F1
#
_entry.id   AF-A0ABD6WB00-F1
#
_cell.length_a   1.000
_cell.length_b   1.000
_cell.length_c   1.000
_cell.angle_alpha   90.00
_cell.angle_beta   90.00
_cell.angle_gamma   90.00
#
_symmetry.space_group_name_H-M   'P 1'
#
loop_
_entity.id
_entity.type
_entity.pdbx_description
1 polymer ?
#
loop_
_entity_poly.entity_id
_entity_poly.type
_entity_poly.pdbx_seq_one_letter_code
_entity_poly.pdbx_strand_id
1 'polypeptide(L)'
;MPLLHCSPPIIRPAGTRRRLDVLAIAAAALVNERFVDRRFSVPVLAAELRIPALLLRLRFRRFYGLGLDEHLAQSRLELADVLMASIPVTLGGLDRIARGSGYRSTAELDRDHRRYRRYSALAAWFRAAPRPSSTPRSAAAAPPAASSALPVPVLSAPASPLRAPRPRTSTRSAFAESTSARSAPVIPLKPRP
;
A
#
# COMPACT_ATOMS: atom_id res chain seq x y z
N MET A 1 26.24 -38.85 51.85
CA MET A 1 25.85 -37.46 51.59
C MET A 1 26.85 -36.85 50.62
N PRO A 2 26.60 -36.84 49.28
CA PRO A 2 27.56 -36.28 48.34
C PRO A 2 27.41 -34.75 48.27
N LEU A 3 28.54 -34.05 48.40
CA LEU A 3 28.66 -32.61 48.29
C LEU A 3 28.54 -32.21 46.81
N LEU A 4 27.43 -31.56 46.45
CA LEU A 4 27.23 -30.97 45.14
C LEU A 4 28.20 -29.79 44.97
N HIS A 5 29.22 -30.00 44.14
CA HIS A 5 30.10 -28.95 43.63
C HIS A 5 29.27 -27.95 42.81
N CYS A 6 28.97 -26.80 43.39
CA CYS A 6 28.48 -25.64 42.65
C CYS A 6 29.63 -25.09 41.80
N SER A 7 29.67 -25.45 40.52
CA SER A 7 30.48 -24.75 39.52
C SER A 7 29.90 -23.34 39.31
N PRO A 8 30.68 -22.26 39.47
CA PRO A 8 30.16 -20.92 39.26
C PRO A 8 29.79 -20.74 37.77
N PRO A 9 28.67 -20.08 37.45
CA PRO A 9 28.39 -19.73 36.07
C PRO A 9 29.50 -18.80 35.58
N ILE A 10 30.17 -19.19 34.50
CA ILE A 10 31.06 -18.32 33.75
C ILE A 10 30.22 -17.17 33.22
N ILE A 11 30.18 -16.07 33.97
CA ILE A 11 29.60 -14.80 33.53
C ILE A 11 30.50 -14.32 32.39
N ARG A 12 30.10 -14.64 31.15
CA ARG A 12 30.69 -14.01 29.98
C ARG A 12 30.49 -12.51 30.13
N PRO A 13 31.54 -11.68 30.00
CA PRO A 13 31.37 -10.23 30.10
C PRO A 13 30.44 -9.78 28.98
N ALA A 14 29.20 -9.43 29.35
CA ALA A 14 28.25 -8.70 28.52
C ALA A 14 28.76 -7.26 28.37
N GLY A 15 29.82 -7.10 27.60
CA GLY A 15 30.60 -5.88 27.58
C GLY A 15 31.42 -5.77 26.32
N THR A 16 30.77 -5.81 25.16
CA THR A 16 31.36 -5.19 23.97
C THR A 16 30.60 -3.90 23.75
N ARG A 17 31.26 -2.77 24.08
CA ARG A 17 30.93 -1.47 23.49
C ARG A 17 30.74 -1.73 21.99
N ARG A 18 29.49 -1.76 21.51
CA ARG A 18 29.19 -2.05 20.11
C ARG A 18 29.94 -0.99 19.32
N ARG A 19 31.05 -1.38 18.68
CA ARG A 19 31.77 -0.49 17.77
C ARG A 19 30.74 0.00 16.76
N LEU A 20 30.61 1.31 16.63
CA LEU A 20 29.68 1.93 15.70
C LEU A 20 29.95 1.36 14.31
N ASP A 21 28.91 0.79 13.69
CA ASP A 21 29.02 0.30 12.32
C ASP A 21 28.62 1.43 11.37
N VAL A 22 29.60 2.23 10.97
CA VAL A 22 29.41 3.39 10.08
C VAL A 22 28.70 3.00 8.79
N LEU A 23 28.94 1.78 8.28
CA LEU A 23 28.32 1.31 7.04
C LEU A 23 26.86 0.91 7.24
N ALA A 24 26.51 0.33 8.39
CA ALA A 24 25.12 0.08 8.73
C ALA A 24 24.36 1.41 8.88
N ILE A 25 24.98 2.41 9.54
CA ILE A 25 24.40 3.74 9.72
C ILE A 25 24.21 4.45 8.38
N ALA A 26 25.23 4.44 7.51
CA ALA A 26 25.15 5.01 6.17
C ALA A 26 24.06 4.31 5.32
N ALA A 27 23.95 2.98 5.41
CA ALA A 27 22.91 2.24 4.72
C ALA A 27 21.50 2.63 5.20
N ALA A 28 21.29 2.82 6.50
CA ALA A 28 20.01 3.29 7.04
C ALA A 28 19.68 4.71 6.55
N ALA A 29 20.66 5.62 6.57
CA ALA A 29 20.49 6.98 6.09
C ALA A 29 20.10 7.01 4.60
N LEU A 30 20.82 6.26 3.76
CA LEU A 30 20.53 6.19 2.32
C LEU A 30 19.16 5.55 2.03
N VAL A 31 18.73 4.57 2.82
CA VAL A 31 17.37 4.02 2.72
C VAL A 31 16.35 5.12 3.01
N ASN A 32 16.51 5.88 4.10
CA ASN A 32 15.57 6.95 4.46
C ASN A 32 15.51 8.08 3.45
N GLU A 33 16.60 8.40 2.77
CA GLU A 33 16.62 9.43 1.73
C GLU A 33 16.01 8.96 0.41
N ARG A 34 16.19 7.67 0.06
CA ARG A 34 15.93 7.17 -1.31
C ARG A 34 14.92 6.04 -1.39
N PHE A 35 14.21 5.70 -0.32
CA PHE A 35 13.23 4.61 -0.37
C PHE A 35 12.11 4.84 -1.40
N VAL A 36 11.80 6.11 -1.71
CA VAL A 36 10.80 6.51 -2.73
C VAL A 36 11.29 6.21 -4.16
N ASP A 37 12.60 6.09 -4.37
CA ASP A 37 13.15 5.73 -5.68
C ASP A 37 12.82 4.28 -6.03
N ARG A 38 11.99 4.09 -7.06
CA ARG A 38 11.55 2.75 -7.54
C ARG A 38 12.70 1.87 -8.08
N ARG A 39 13.81 2.50 -8.46
CA ARG A 39 15.04 1.83 -8.91
C ARG A 39 15.96 1.46 -7.74
N PHE A 40 15.75 2.07 -6.58
CA PHE A 40 16.54 1.80 -5.39
C PHE A 40 16.24 0.42 -4.85
N SER A 41 17.32 -0.32 -4.60
CA SER A 41 17.31 -1.69 -4.11
C SER A 41 18.59 -1.97 -3.34
N VAL A 42 18.54 -2.94 -2.42
CA VAL A 42 19.69 -3.35 -1.61
C VAL A 42 20.95 -3.70 -2.42
N PRO A 43 20.89 -4.41 -3.58
CA PRO A 43 22.10 -4.63 -4.37
C PRO A 43 22.67 -3.33 -4.98
N VAL A 44 21.83 -2.38 -5.37
CA VAL A 44 22.29 -1.07 -5.88
C VAL A 44 22.97 -0.28 -4.76
N LEU A 45 22.36 -0.25 -3.56
CA LEU A 45 22.95 0.37 -2.37
C LEU A 45 24.31 -0.26 -2.01
N ALA A 46 24.42 -1.58 -2.08
CA ALA A 46 25.66 -2.29 -1.80
C ALA A 46 26.77 -1.95 -2.82
N ALA A 47 26.40 -1.81 -4.10
CA ALA A 47 27.32 -1.38 -5.15
C ALA A 47 27.82 0.06 -4.92
N GLU A 48 26.93 0.98 -4.52
CA GLU A 48 27.28 2.36 -4.19
C GLU A 48 28.24 2.44 -2.98
N LEU A 49 28.00 1.63 -1.95
CA LEU A 49 28.87 1.52 -0.78
C LEU A 49 30.14 0.70 -1.04
N ARG A 50 30.31 0.15 -2.25
CA ARG A 50 31.44 -0.70 -2.68
C ARG A 50 31.68 -1.92 -1.77
N ILE A 51 30.61 -2.57 -1.32
CA ILE A 51 30.66 -3.74 -0.42
C ILE A 51 29.76 -4.85 -0.95
N PRO A 52 30.10 -6.14 -0.75
CA PRO A 52 29.21 -7.23 -1.10
C PRO A 52 27.85 -7.13 -0.37
N ALA A 53 26.75 -7.27 -1.10
CA ALA A 53 25.40 -7.12 -0.55
C ALA A 53 25.10 -8.05 0.63
N LEU A 54 25.65 -9.27 0.62
CA LEU A 54 25.50 -10.21 1.73
C LEU A 54 26.18 -9.69 3.00
N LEU A 55 27.39 -9.14 2.88
CA LEU A 55 28.12 -8.58 4.01
C LEU A 55 27.40 -7.35 4.58
N LEU A 56 26.88 -6.49 3.70
CA LEU A 56 26.08 -5.33 4.11
C LEU A 56 24.84 -5.76 4.91
N ARG A 57 24.09 -6.75 4.42
CA ARG A 57 22.92 -7.31 5.11
C ARG A 57 23.26 -7.88 6.50
N LEU A 58 24.36 -8.63 6.60
CA LEU A 58 24.80 -9.23 7.86
C LEU A 58 25.21 -8.16 8.88
N ARG A 59 25.98 -7.16 8.44
CA ARG A 59 26.40 -6.03 9.28
C ARG A 59 25.21 -5.23 9.77
N PHE A 60 24.30 -4.88 8.86
CA PHE A 60 23.07 -4.17 9.18
C PHE A 60 22.23 -4.94 10.20
N ARG A 61 21.99 -6.23 9.96
CA ARG A 61 21.21 -7.08 10.87
C ARG A 61 21.87 -7.21 12.24
N ARG A 62 23.20 -7.32 12.30
CA ARG A 62 23.93 -7.38 13.58
C ARG A 62 23.82 -6.06 14.36
N PHE A 63 23.81 -4.93 13.67
CA PHE A 63 23.78 -3.61 14.29
C PHE A 63 22.36 -3.20 14.72
N TYR A 64 21.37 -3.31 13.82
CA TYR A 64 19.98 -2.87 14.07
C TYR A 64 19.04 -3.98 14.56
N GLY A 65 19.43 -5.25 14.47
CA GLY A 65 18.56 -6.38 14.84
C GLY A 65 17.49 -6.73 13.81
N LEU A 66 17.37 -5.98 12.72
CA LEU A 66 16.37 -6.17 11.65
C LEU A 66 17.04 -6.30 10.27
N GLY A 67 16.35 -6.92 9.30
CA GLY A 67 16.92 -7.12 7.96
C GLY A 67 16.97 -5.83 7.15
N LEU A 68 18.03 -5.59 6.37
CA LEU A 68 18.10 -4.39 5.52
C LEU A 68 16.96 -4.30 4.49
N ASP A 69 16.58 -5.44 3.89
CA ASP A 69 15.41 -5.50 2.98
C ASP A 69 14.09 -5.24 3.72
N GLU A 70 14.00 -5.64 4.98
CA GLU A 70 12.85 -5.38 5.86
C GLU A 70 12.79 -3.91 6.26
N HIS A 71 13.93 -3.27 6.54
CA HIS A 71 14.00 -1.83 6.79
C HIS A 71 13.43 -1.03 5.61
N LEU A 72 13.90 -1.33 4.40
CA LEU A 72 13.44 -0.68 3.19
C LEU A 72 11.93 -0.88 2.96
N ALA A 73 11.45 -2.11 3.15
CA ALA A 73 10.02 -2.41 3.03
C ALA A 73 9.20 -1.64 4.08
N GLN A 74 9.69 -1.56 5.32
CA GLN A 74 9.02 -0.86 6.40
C GLN A 74 8.89 0.64 6.11
N SER A 75 9.97 1.32 5.68
CA SER A 75 9.93 2.73 5.30
C SER A 75 8.93 3.00 4.16
N ARG A 76 8.89 2.11 3.16
CA ARG A 76 7.91 2.21 2.05
C ARG A 76 6.48 1.97 2.51
N LEU A 77 6.25 0.98 3.38
CA LEU A 77 4.93 0.67 3.93
C LEU A 77 4.41 1.80 4.82
N GLU A 78 5.27 2.42 5.63
CA GLU A 78 4.88 3.56 6.48
C GLU A 78 4.38 4.74 5.64
N LEU A 79 5.10 5.08 4.55
CA LEU A 79 4.61 6.09 3.61
C LEU A 79 3.34 5.63 2.89
N ALA A 80 3.23 4.35 2.51
CA ALA A 80 2.02 3.82 1.89
C ALA A 80 0.81 3.93 2.83
N ASP A 81 0.97 3.64 4.12
CA ASP A 81 -0.08 3.76 5.14
C ASP A 81 -0.57 5.23 5.25
N VAL A 82 0.35 6.21 5.22
CA VAL A 82 0.01 7.65 5.18
C VAL A 82 -0.73 8.03 3.90
N LEU A 83 -0.30 7.51 2.74
CA LEU A 83 -0.97 7.76 1.46
C LEU A 83 -2.36 7.11 1.40
N MET A 84 -2.52 5.91 1.96
CA MET A 84 -3.82 5.23 2.08
C MET A 84 -4.79 6.03 2.94
N ALA A 85 -4.30 6.67 4.00
CA ALA A 85 -5.11 7.50 4.89
C ALA A 85 -5.48 8.87 4.29
N SER A 86 -4.82 9.31 3.22
CA SER A 86 -5.06 10.63 2.60
C SER A 86 -5.76 10.57 1.25
N ILE A 87 -5.63 9.45 0.52
CA ILE A 87 -6.20 9.29 -0.81
C ILE A 87 -7.54 8.53 -0.71
N PRO A 88 -8.66 9.12 -1.19
CA PRO A 88 -9.95 8.44 -1.20
C PRO A 88 -9.92 7.20 -2.11
N VAL A 89 -10.75 6.20 -1.82
CA VAL A 89 -10.77 4.97 -2.61
C VAL A 89 -11.30 5.25 -4.03
N THR A 90 -10.43 5.10 -5.02
CA THR A 90 -10.76 5.23 -6.44
C THR A 90 -10.16 4.10 -7.27
N LEU A 91 -10.73 3.83 -8.45
CA LEU A 91 -10.10 2.92 -9.40
C LEU A 91 -8.69 3.44 -9.75
N GLY A 92 -7.69 2.56 -9.67
CA GLY A 92 -6.28 2.90 -9.90
C GLY A 92 -5.61 3.73 -8.79
N GLY A 93 -6.29 4.07 -7.69
CA GLY A 93 -5.66 4.82 -6.59
C GLY A 93 -4.60 4.00 -5.85
N LEU A 94 -4.79 2.69 -5.70
CA LEU A 94 -3.78 1.79 -5.10
C LEU A 94 -2.47 1.77 -5.91
N ASP A 95 -2.57 1.93 -7.23
CA ASP A 95 -1.43 2.00 -8.15
C ASP A 95 -0.72 3.36 -8.04
N ARG A 96 -1.46 4.44 -7.76
CA ARG A 96 -0.86 5.73 -7.38
C ARG A 96 -0.16 5.66 -6.03
N ILE A 97 -0.77 5.01 -5.03
CA ILE A 97 -0.17 4.79 -3.71
C ILE A 97 1.13 4.00 -3.84
N ALA A 98 1.11 2.86 -4.54
CA ALA A 98 2.29 2.04 -4.78
C ALA A 98 3.43 2.85 -5.41
N ARG A 99 3.14 3.64 -6.46
CA ARG A 99 4.15 4.50 -7.08
C ARG A 99 4.64 5.60 -6.15
N GLY A 100 3.74 6.24 -5.41
CA GLY A 100 4.06 7.33 -4.48
C GLY A 100 4.92 6.87 -3.30
N SER A 101 4.78 5.61 -2.88
CA SER A 101 5.57 5.03 -1.80
C SER A 101 6.83 4.28 -2.26
N GLY A 102 7.17 4.34 -3.56
CA GLY A 102 8.41 3.77 -4.10
C GLY A 102 8.34 2.32 -4.58
N TYR A 103 7.15 1.71 -4.65
CA TYR A 103 6.95 0.41 -5.30
C TYR A 103 6.84 0.52 -6.82
N ARG A 104 7.19 -0.56 -7.53
CA ARG A 104 7.07 -0.61 -9.00
C ARG A 104 5.66 -0.97 -9.45
N SER A 105 4.93 -1.71 -8.63
CA SER A 105 3.57 -2.15 -8.91
C SER A 105 2.75 -2.36 -7.63
N THR A 106 1.43 -2.42 -7.79
CA THR A 106 0.51 -2.80 -6.70
C THR A 106 0.75 -4.21 -6.18
N ALA A 107 1.24 -5.13 -7.00
CA ALA A 107 1.54 -6.50 -6.60
C ALA A 107 2.73 -6.57 -5.63
N GLU A 108 3.76 -5.73 -5.82
CA GLU A 108 4.88 -5.63 -4.88
C GLU A 108 4.42 -5.06 -3.53
N LEU A 109 3.62 -4.00 -3.56
CA LEU A 109 3.00 -3.41 -2.36
C LEU A 109 2.16 -4.46 -1.61
N ASP A 110 1.30 -5.20 -2.32
CA ASP A 110 0.44 -6.23 -1.71
C ASP A 110 1.26 -7.39 -1.12
N ARG A 111 2.35 -7.80 -1.78
CA ARG A 111 3.26 -8.82 -1.29
C ARG A 111 3.89 -8.41 0.05
N ASP A 112 4.37 -7.17 0.15
CA ASP A 112 4.99 -6.66 1.37
C ASP A 112 3.95 -6.44 2.48
N HIS A 113 2.75 -5.94 2.16
CA HIS A 113 1.65 -5.88 3.14
C HIS A 113 1.30 -7.25 3.71
N ARG A 114 1.16 -8.28 2.86
CA ARG A 114 0.89 -9.64 3.34
C ARG A 114 2.05 -10.19 4.18
N ARG A 115 3.29 -9.89 3.79
CA ARG A 115 4.49 -10.38 4.47
C ARG A 115 4.67 -9.76 5.86
N TYR A 116 4.58 -8.43 5.95
CA TYR A 116 4.94 -7.68 7.17
C TYR A 116 3.72 -7.23 7.99
N ARG A 117 2.56 -7.03 7.37
CA ARG A 117 1.32 -6.61 8.06
C ARG A 117 0.25 -7.71 8.16
N ARG A 118 0.40 -8.84 7.46
CA ARG A 118 -0.50 -10.01 7.47
C ARG A 118 -1.90 -9.79 6.89
N TYR A 119 -2.09 -8.74 6.09
CA TYR A 119 -3.32 -8.49 5.33
C TYR A 119 -2.99 -7.90 3.95
N SER A 120 -3.97 -7.82 3.05
CA SER A 120 -3.76 -7.25 1.71
C SER A 120 -3.73 -5.72 1.74
N ALA A 121 -2.96 -5.11 0.84
CA ALA A 121 -2.86 -3.65 0.69
C ALA A 121 -4.22 -3.02 0.34
N LEU A 122 -5.04 -3.74 -0.44
CA LEU A 122 -6.40 -3.31 -0.77
C LEU A 122 -7.28 -3.25 0.48
N ALA A 123 -7.27 -4.29 1.31
CA ALA A 123 -8.03 -4.30 2.56
C ALA A 123 -7.55 -3.21 3.54
N ALA A 124 -6.24 -2.94 3.56
CA ALA A 124 -5.65 -1.83 4.32
C ALA A 124 -6.23 -0.49 3.88
N TRP A 125 -6.20 -0.23 2.58
CA TRP A 125 -6.64 1.03 2.01
C TRP A 125 -8.13 1.26 2.22
N PHE A 126 -8.98 0.25 2.03
CA PHE A 126 -10.41 0.36 2.33
C PHE A 126 -10.70 0.68 3.81
N ARG A 127 -9.86 0.21 4.73
CA ARG A 127 -10.00 0.53 6.16
C ARG A 127 -9.50 1.92 6.51
N ALA A 128 -8.42 2.36 5.87
CA ALA A 128 -7.75 3.62 6.17
C ALA A 128 -8.32 4.83 5.41
N ALA A 129 -8.97 4.60 4.27
CA ALA A 129 -9.38 5.68 3.38
C ALA A 129 -10.30 6.70 4.07
N PRO A 130 -10.11 7.99 3.79
CA PRO A 130 -11.01 9.04 4.26
C PRO A 130 -12.45 8.68 3.90
N ARG A 131 -13.30 8.52 4.92
CA ARG A 131 -14.73 8.39 4.66
C ARG A 131 -15.22 9.76 4.20
N PRO A 132 -15.96 9.85 3.08
CA PRO A 132 -16.63 11.11 2.76
C PRO A 132 -17.51 11.44 3.96
N SER A 133 -17.36 12.66 4.49
CA SER A 133 -18.20 13.13 5.58
C SER A 133 -19.65 13.02 5.14
N SER A 134 -20.33 11.96 5.60
CA SER A 134 -21.77 11.94 5.60
C SER A 134 -22.16 13.04 6.57
N THR A 135 -22.45 14.23 6.04
CA THR A 135 -23.24 15.24 6.75
C THR A 135 -24.35 14.46 7.44
N PRO A 136 -24.53 14.55 8.77
CA PRO A 136 -25.58 13.82 9.45
C PRO A 136 -26.92 14.42 9.00
N ARG A 137 -27.46 13.93 7.88
CA ARG A 137 -28.83 14.19 7.50
C ARG A 137 -29.67 13.29 8.38
N SER A 138 -30.36 13.95 9.31
CA SER A 138 -31.47 13.43 10.11
C SER A 138 -31.11 12.84 11.47
N ALA A 139 -30.75 13.72 12.40
CA ALA A 139 -31.33 13.70 13.75
C ALA A 139 -32.84 14.08 13.70
N ALA A 140 -33.62 13.40 12.87
CA ALA A 140 -35.08 13.53 12.79
C ALA A 140 -35.66 12.22 12.27
N ALA A 141 -35.66 11.22 13.15
CA ALA A 141 -36.45 10.01 13.01
C ALA A 141 -36.94 9.59 14.41
N ALA A 142 -37.91 10.36 14.92
CA ALA A 142 -38.91 9.91 15.87
C ALA A 142 -40.11 10.87 15.83
N PRO A 143 -41.26 10.41 15.33
CA PRO A 143 -42.49 10.59 16.10
C PRO A 143 -43.03 9.23 16.52
N PRO A 144 -43.24 8.95 17.82
CA PRO A 144 -44.12 7.87 18.21
C PRO A 144 -45.58 8.28 17.96
N ALA A 145 -46.29 7.39 17.28
CA ALA A 145 -47.69 7.52 16.92
C ALA A 145 -48.65 7.52 18.13
N ALA A 146 -49.85 8.06 17.85
CA ALA A 146 -51.17 7.66 18.35
C ALA A 146 -51.90 8.65 19.30
N SER A 147 -52.82 9.42 18.73
CA SER A 147 -54.21 9.44 19.23
C SER A 147 -55.18 9.81 18.13
N SER A 148 -56.19 8.94 18.00
CA SER A 148 -57.33 8.98 17.12
C SER A 148 -58.10 10.30 17.12
N ALA A 149 -58.51 10.76 15.93
CA ALA A 149 -59.84 11.31 15.66
C ALA A 149 -60.03 11.56 14.15
N LEU A 150 -60.88 10.75 13.52
CA LEU A 150 -61.70 11.11 12.35
C LEU A 150 -63.17 11.09 12.84
N PRO A 151 -64.18 11.74 12.20
CA PRO A 151 -64.36 12.04 10.75
C PRO A 151 -64.86 13.50 10.53
N VAL A 152 -65.27 14.05 9.37
CA VAL A 152 -66.07 13.63 8.18
C VAL A 152 -65.84 14.66 7.02
N PRO A 153 -66.44 14.56 5.81
CA PRO A 153 -65.79 14.87 4.53
C PRO A 153 -66.36 16.11 3.81
N VAL A 154 -65.63 16.67 2.84
CA VAL A 154 -66.26 17.42 1.74
C VAL A 154 -65.62 17.07 0.40
N LEU A 155 -66.54 16.76 -0.50
CA LEU A 155 -66.47 16.38 -1.90
C LEU A 155 -65.91 17.51 -2.78
N SER A 156 -65.04 17.18 -3.75
CA SER A 156 -65.03 17.77 -5.10
C SER A 156 -63.99 17.07 -5.99
N ALA A 157 -64.47 16.45 -7.06
CA ALA A 157 -63.74 15.74 -8.12
C ALA A 157 -63.38 16.71 -9.28
N PRO A 158 -63.18 16.27 -10.54
CA PRO A 158 -62.08 15.48 -11.13
C PRO A 158 -61.41 16.20 -12.34
N ALA A 159 -60.52 15.46 -13.03
CA ALA A 159 -60.09 15.63 -14.44
C ALA A 159 -59.03 16.71 -14.70
N SER A 160 -57.96 16.52 -15.50
CA SER A 160 -57.70 15.59 -16.61
C SER A 160 -56.22 15.74 -17.07
N PRO A 161 -55.72 15.03 -18.11
CA PRO A 161 -54.42 14.34 -18.07
C PRO A 161 -53.44 14.81 -19.18
N LEU A 162 -52.48 13.93 -19.53
CA LEU A 162 -51.58 13.92 -20.69
C LEU A 162 -50.25 14.70 -20.56
N ARG A 163 -49.12 13.98 -20.54
CA ARG A 163 -48.40 13.56 -21.77
C ARG A 163 -46.94 13.20 -21.46
N ALA A 164 -46.65 11.90 -21.33
CA ALA A 164 -45.45 11.31 -21.94
C ALA A 164 -45.80 11.02 -23.43
N PRO A 165 -44.88 10.83 -24.41
CA PRO A 165 -43.61 10.09 -24.27
C PRO A 165 -42.44 10.59 -25.17
N ARG A 166 -41.20 10.14 -24.92
CA ARG A 166 -40.52 9.12 -25.76
C ARG A 166 -39.03 8.92 -25.44
N PRO A 167 -38.53 7.68 -25.63
CA PRO A 167 -37.14 7.28 -25.43
C PRO A 167 -36.34 7.42 -26.74
N ARG A 168 -35.01 7.52 -26.63
CA ARG A 168 -34.08 7.19 -27.72
C ARG A 168 -32.91 6.34 -27.22
N THR A 169 -33.05 5.05 -27.51
CA THR A 169 -32.05 4.06 -27.96
C THR A 169 -30.56 4.44 -27.94
N SER A 170 -29.83 3.68 -27.12
CA SER A 170 -28.61 2.91 -27.43
C SER A 170 -27.91 3.17 -28.78
N THR A 171 -26.60 3.43 -28.73
CA THR A 171 -25.66 2.76 -29.65
C THR A 171 -24.28 2.62 -29.00
N ARG A 172 -23.72 1.42 -29.18
CA ARG A 172 -22.50 0.84 -28.64
C ARG A 172 -21.50 0.76 -29.78
N SER A 173 -20.27 1.24 -29.60
CA SER A 173 -19.02 0.83 -30.30
C SER A 173 -17.89 1.68 -29.67
N ALA A 174 -16.89 1.21 -28.93
CA ALA A 174 -15.90 0.15 -29.13
C ALA A 174 -15.04 0.30 -30.39
N PHE A 175 -13.72 0.42 -30.17
CA PHE A 175 -12.58 0.16 -31.08
C PHE A 175 -12.43 1.10 -32.30
N ALA A 176 -11.24 1.54 -32.74
CA ALA A 176 -9.88 1.09 -32.49
C ALA A 176 -8.86 2.22 -32.74
N GLU A 177 -7.74 2.16 -32.01
CA GLU A 177 -6.46 2.78 -32.35
C GLU A 177 -5.89 2.21 -33.66
N SER A 178 -5.26 3.05 -34.47
CA SER A 178 -4.08 2.67 -35.25
C SER A 178 -3.34 3.91 -35.70
N THR A 179 -2.45 4.39 -34.85
CA THR A 179 -1.35 5.28 -35.23
C THR A 179 -0.03 4.56 -35.04
N SER A 180 0.65 4.37 -36.17
CA SER A 180 2.08 4.67 -36.33
C SER A 180 3.13 3.69 -35.79
N ALA A 181 3.90 3.17 -36.76
CA ALA A 181 5.35 3.04 -36.75
C ALA A 181 6.03 1.99 -35.85
N ARG A 182 6.59 0.95 -36.49
CA ARG A 182 7.99 0.48 -36.38
C ARG A 182 8.17 -0.76 -37.27
N SER A 183 8.85 -0.68 -38.40
CA SER A 183 10.32 -0.78 -38.52
C SER A 183 10.89 -1.92 -37.66
N ALA A 184 11.00 -3.10 -38.24
CA ALA A 184 11.79 -4.21 -37.74
C ALA A 184 13.17 -4.21 -38.42
N PRO A 185 14.29 -4.22 -37.67
CA PRO A 185 15.60 -4.50 -38.26
C PRO A 185 15.88 -6.00 -38.35
N VAL A 186 16.56 -6.33 -39.43
CA VAL A 186 17.08 -7.62 -39.90
C VAL A 186 17.96 -8.32 -38.86
N ILE A 187 17.72 -9.62 -38.66
CA ILE A 187 18.59 -10.52 -37.88
C ILE A 187 19.53 -11.23 -38.88
N PRO A 188 20.86 -11.06 -38.82
CA PRO A 188 21.78 -11.95 -39.52
C PRO A 188 22.11 -13.17 -38.65
N LEU A 189 21.82 -14.34 -39.20
CA LEU A 189 22.23 -15.66 -38.69
C LEU A 189 23.76 -15.78 -38.73
N LYS A 190 24.34 -16.16 -37.60
CA LYS A 190 25.76 -16.48 -37.43
C LYS A 190 25.99 -17.96 -37.79
N PRO A 191 26.91 -18.31 -38.71
CA PRO A 191 27.28 -19.71 -38.88
C PRO A 191 28.20 -20.15 -37.72
N ARG A 192 27.97 -21.37 -37.23
CA ARG A 192 28.81 -22.08 -36.25
C ARG A 192 29.79 -23.01 -37.01
N PRO A 193 30.89 -23.42 -36.35
CA PRO A 193 32.15 -23.84 -36.98
C PRO A 193 32.05 -25.11 -37.82
#